data_AF-A0A1A8AP48-F1
#
_entry.id   AF-A0A1A8AP48-F1
#
_cell.length_a   1.000
_cell.length_b   1.000
_cell.length_c   1.000
_cell.angle_alpha   90.00
_cell.angle_beta   90.00
_cell.angle_gamma   90.00
#
_symmetry.space_group_name_H-M   'P 1'
#
loop_
_entity.id
_entity.type
_entity.pdbx_description
1 polymer ?
#
loop_
_entity_poly.entity_id
_entity_poly.type
_entity_poly.pdbx_seq_one_letter_code
_entity_poly.pdbx_strand_id
1 'polypeptide(L)'
;MAQKLSLKREVGIIGAMSFIAGTMVGSGIFISPQYVLLSIGSPGASLIIWTCCGLTAMLGGLCYAELGTVIPGSGGEYIYMLRTVGKIVAFMFVFSFVIVMRPVSATGVALACAEYVIAPFYSDCTPSQLVLKCVAAGIILLLSLINCLSVRLATGIQVVTTLVKAVVLVVIIVGGVVMLFQGNNESFDDAFEGTKVGVSSIGIAFYQGLWSYDGWNTMNYLTEELKRPEVRNYIHRCH
;
A
#
# COMPACT_ATOMS: atom_id res chain seq x y z
N MET A 1 34.28 21.04 0.64
CA MET A 1 33.69 20.19 1.70
C MET A 1 32.20 20.11 1.46
N ALA A 2 31.68 18.98 0.97
CA ALA A 2 30.23 18.79 0.93
C ALA A 2 29.76 18.55 2.36
N GLN A 3 28.99 19.48 2.90
CA GLN A 3 28.35 19.33 4.20
C GLN A 3 27.47 18.08 4.14
N LYS A 4 27.83 17.04 4.90
CA LYS A 4 27.04 15.81 4.99
C LYS A 4 25.73 16.19 5.67
N LEU A 5 24.66 16.33 4.87
CA LEU A 5 23.29 16.47 5.38
C LEU A 5 23.00 15.22 6.21
N SER A 6 23.00 15.36 7.53
CA SER A 6 22.65 14.31 8.48
C SER A 6 21.21 14.53 8.91
N LEU A 7 20.35 13.56 8.64
CA LEU A 7 18.98 13.57 9.14
C LEU A 7 18.97 13.42 10.67
N LYS A 8 18.04 14.10 11.34
CA LYS A 8 17.92 14.07 12.80
C LYS A 8 17.08 12.87 13.21
N ARG A 9 17.62 12.00 14.08
CA ARG A 9 16.92 10.82 14.60
C ARG A 9 15.81 11.21 15.57
N GLU A 10 14.63 11.53 15.06
CA GLU A 10 13.48 11.96 15.87
C GLU A 10 12.39 10.90 16.04
N VAL A 11 12.28 9.96 15.10
CA VAL A 11 11.18 8.99 15.03
C VAL A 11 11.40 7.84 16.02
N GLY A 12 10.58 7.77 17.07
CA GLY A 12 10.57 6.65 18.02
C GLY A 12 9.76 5.44 17.53
N ILE A 13 9.79 4.33 18.28
CA ILE A 13 9.13 3.06 17.92
C ILE A 13 7.62 3.24 17.68
N ILE A 14 6.92 3.99 18.56
CA ILE A 14 5.49 4.26 18.40
C ILE A 14 5.23 5.07 17.12
N GLY A 15 6.03 6.11 16.87
CA GLY A 15 5.93 6.90 15.66
C GLY A 15 6.18 6.08 14.39
N ALA A 16 7.15 5.17 14.43
CA ALA A 16 7.46 4.25 13.33
C ALA A 16 6.31 3.28 13.06
N MET A 17 5.75 2.64 14.10
CA MET A 17 4.60 1.74 13.95
C MET A 17 3.37 2.46 13.41
N SER A 18 3.05 3.64 13.96
CA SER A 18 1.94 4.46 13.48
C SER A 18 2.14 4.92 12.03
N PHE A 19 3.38 5.25 11.66
CA PHE A 19 3.71 5.63 10.29
C PHE A 19 3.52 4.44 9.33
N ILE A 20 4.08 3.26 9.63
CA ILE A 20 3.91 2.06 8.80
C ILE A 20 2.44 1.71 8.64
N ALA A 21 1.70 1.68 9.74
CA ALA A 21 0.27 1.40 9.71
C ALA A 21 -0.48 2.43 8.84
N GLY A 22 -0.14 3.72 8.99
CA GLY A 22 -0.74 4.80 8.19
C GLY A 22 -0.37 4.74 6.70
N THR A 23 0.80 4.23 6.34
CA THR A 23 1.21 4.08 4.94
C THR A 23 0.65 2.81 4.29
N MET A 24 0.54 1.71 5.04
CA MET A 24 0.01 0.44 4.54
C MET A 24 -1.52 0.46 4.40
N VAL A 25 -2.22 1.16 5.30
CA VAL A 25 -3.68 1.33 5.21
C VAL A 25 -4.01 2.35 4.12
N GLY A 26 -4.00 1.87 2.87
CA GLY A 26 -4.22 2.66 1.67
C GLY A 26 -5.66 2.66 1.17
N SER A 27 -5.84 3.14 -0.07
CA SER A 27 -7.09 2.98 -0.82
C SER A 27 -7.34 1.52 -1.25
N GLY A 28 -6.32 0.67 -1.17
CA GLY A 28 -6.35 -0.71 -1.66
C GLY A 28 -7.53 -1.52 -1.16
N ILE A 29 -7.78 -1.44 0.14
CA ILE A 29 -8.82 -2.20 0.83
C ILE A 29 -10.24 -1.89 0.34
N PHE A 30 -10.48 -0.74 -0.27
CA PHE A 30 -11.81 -0.42 -0.80
C PHE A 30 -12.09 -1.12 -2.14
N ILE A 31 -11.04 -1.46 -2.89
CA ILE A 31 -11.12 -1.89 -4.29
C ILE A 31 -10.73 -3.36 -4.44
N SER A 32 -9.62 -3.77 -3.83
CA SER A 32 -9.09 -5.13 -3.92
C SER A 32 -10.08 -6.24 -3.53
N PRO A 33 -10.95 -6.10 -2.49
CA PRO A 33 -11.85 -7.19 -2.11
C PRO A 33 -12.74 -7.68 -3.26
N GLN A 34 -13.27 -6.75 -4.07
CA GLN A 34 -14.10 -7.10 -5.23
C GLN A 34 -13.28 -7.89 -6.26
N TYR A 35 -12.08 -7.43 -6.61
CA TYR A 35 -11.24 -8.11 -7.60
C TYR A 35 -10.72 -9.46 -7.11
N VAL A 36 -10.36 -9.57 -5.82
CA VAL A 36 -9.95 -10.85 -5.20
C VAL A 36 -11.10 -11.85 -5.29
N LEU A 37 -12.31 -11.46 -4.86
CA LEU A 37 -13.48 -12.33 -4.86
C LEU A 37 -13.88 -12.76 -6.27
N LEU A 38 -13.93 -11.85 -7.24
CA LEU A 38 -14.25 -12.18 -8.64
C LEU A 38 -13.21 -13.13 -9.28
N SER A 39 -11.95 -12.99 -8.88
CA SER A 39 -10.85 -13.81 -9.42
C SER A 39 -10.84 -15.22 -8.84
N ILE A 40 -11.00 -15.35 -7.52
CA ILE A 40 -10.93 -16.64 -6.81
C ILE A 40 -12.28 -17.36 -6.70
N GLY A 41 -13.39 -16.64 -6.82
CA GLY A 41 -14.75 -17.18 -6.97
C GLY A 41 -15.51 -17.47 -5.67
N SER A 42 -14.86 -17.52 -4.51
CA SER A 42 -15.51 -17.86 -3.24
C SER A 42 -15.02 -16.97 -2.08
N PRO A 43 -15.89 -16.68 -1.09
CA PRO A 43 -15.54 -15.82 0.05
C PRO A 43 -14.50 -16.48 0.97
N GLY A 44 -14.62 -17.78 1.24
CA GLY A 44 -13.68 -18.56 2.05
C GLY A 44 -12.28 -18.57 1.44
N ALA A 45 -12.15 -18.83 0.14
CA ALA A 45 -10.84 -18.77 -0.53
C ALA A 45 -10.28 -17.34 -0.58
N SER A 46 -11.14 -16.32 -0.70
CA SER A 46 -10.71 -14.92 -0.66
C SER A 46 -10.04 -14.57 0.67
N LEU A 47 -10.60 -15.01 1.80
CA LEU A 47 -10.01 -14.80 3.12
C LEU A 47 -8.65 -15.50 3.28
N ILE A 48 -8.49 -16.69 2.69
CA ILE A 48 -7.18 -17.37 2.63
C ILE A 48 -6.16 -16.53 1.86
N ILE A 49 -6.53 -16.02 0.67
CA ILE A 49 -5.66 -15.14 -0.12
C ILE A 49 -5.23 -13.90 0.70
N TRP A 50 -6.18 -13.23 1.36
CA TRP A 50 -5.89 -12.07 2.21
C TRP A 50 -4.91 -12.40 3.34
N THR A 51 -5.07 -13.56 3.97
CA THR A 51 -4.18 -14.05 5.03
C THR A 51 -2.78 -14.32 4.49
N CYS A 52 -2.68 -15.01 3.35
CA CYS A 52 -1.41 -15.30 2.70
C CYS A 52 -0.69 -14.02 2.26
N CYS A 53 -1.39 -13.04 1.67
CA CYS A 53 -0.82 -11.75 1.32
C CYS A 53 -0.26 -11.01 2.54
N GLY A 54 -0.99 -11.03 3.67
CA GLY A 54 -0.53 -10.43 4.93
C GLY A 54 0.73 -11.11 5.48
N LEU A 55 0.78 -12.45 5.44
CA LEU A 55 1.97 -13.21 5.83
C LEU A 55 3.17 -12.89 4.92
N THR A 56 2.98 -12.82 3.61
CA THR A 56 4.03 -12.45 2.67
C THR A 56 4.54 -11.02 2.90
N ALA A 57 3.64 -10.06 3.14
CA ALA A 57 4.02 -8.68 3.47
C ALA A 57 4.80 -8.61 4.78
N MET A 58 4.41 -9.38 5.81
CA MET A 58 5.13 -9.48 7.08
C MET A 58 6.55 -10.04 6.87
N LEU A 59 6.68 -11.17 6.16
CA LEU A 59 7.98 -11.77 5.87
C LEU A 59 8.87 -10.85 5.02
N GLY A 60 8.31 -10.20 4.01
CA GLY A 60 9.01 -9.20 3.20
C GLY A 60 9.49 -8.01 4.03
N GLY A 61 8.64 -7.50 4.93
CA GLY A 61 8.98 -6.45 5.88
C GLY A 61 10.11 -6.83 6.83
N LEU A 62 10.15 -8.07 7.32
CA LEU A 62 11.24 -8.58 8.16
C LEU A 62 12.57 -8.67 7.41
N CYS A 63 12.56 -9.22 6.19
CA CYS A 63 13.76 -9.26 5.34
C CYS A 63 14.30 -7.86 5.06
N TYR A 64 13.40 -6.91 4.81
CA TYR A 64 13.77 -5.52 4.58
C TYR A 64 14.28 -4.83 5.85
N ALA A 65 13.69 -5.13 7.01
CA ALA A 65 14.20 -4.63 8.28
C ALA A 65 15.65 -5.09 8.54
N GLU A 66 15.95 -6.36 8.29
CA GLU A 66 17.32 -6.87 8.35
C GLU A 66 18.24 -6.10 7.39
N LEU A 67 17.83 -5.96 6.13
CA LEU A 67 18.60 -5.26 5.12
C LEU A 67 18.85 -3.78 5.46
N GLY A 68 17.86 -3.09 6.04
CA GLY A 68 17.99 -1.72 6.52
C GLY A 68 18.91 -1.56 7.72
N THR A 69 19.09 -2.60 8.53
CA THR A 69 20.10 -2.60 9.61
C THR A 69 21.51 -2.92 9.11
N VAL A 70 21.65 -3.77 8.08
CA VAL A 70 22.94 -4.15 7.49
C VAL A 70 23.49 -3.02 6.60
N ILE A 71 22.63 -2.36 5.83
CA ILE A 71 23.00 -1.27 4.91
C ILE A 71 22.29 0.01 5.38
N PRO A 72 22.83 0.70 6.40
CA PRO A 72 22.22 1.91 6.92
C PRO A 72 22.42 3.06 5.92
N GLY A 73 21.36 3.42 5.23
CA GLY A 73 21.33 4.55 4.31
C GLY A 73 19.92 4.88 3.84
N SER A 74 19.64 6.17 3.68
CA SER A 74 18.36 6.63 3.12
C SER A 74 18.30 6.34 1.62
N GLY A 75 17.16 5.80 1.15
CA GLY A 75 16.92 5.52 -0.27
C GLY A 75 16.38 4.11 -0.56
N GLY A 76 16.19 3.27 0.46
CA GLY A 76 15.53 1.97 0.35
C GLY A 76 16.21 1.04 -0.67
N GLU A 77 15.41 0.45 -1.55
CA GLU A 77 15.83 -0.53 -2.54
C GLU A 77 16.96 -0.04 -3.44
N TYR A 78 17.00 1.25 -3.77
CA TYR A 78 18.05 1.80 -4.62
C TYR A 78 19.43 1.64 -3.98
N ILE A 79 19.56 1.96 -2.69
CA ILE A 79 20.84 1.85 -1.97
C ILE A 79 21.24 0.38 -1.85
N TYR A 80 20.28 -0.51 -1.62
CA TYR A 80 20.53 -1.94 -1.57
C TYR A 80 21.08 -2.46 -2.89
N MET A 81 20.42 -2.17 -4.01
CA MET A 81 20.89 -2.59 -5.34
C MET A 81 22.23 -1.94 -5.72
N LEU A 82 22.43 -0.67 -5.37
CA LEU A 82 23.67 0.05 -5.63
C LEU A 82 24.85 -0.61 -4.91
N ARG A 83 24.62 -1.13 -3.70
CA ARG A 83 25.66 -1.76 -2.87
C ARG A 83 25.90 -3.23 -3.22
N THR A 84 24.88 -3.98 -3.65
CA THR A 84 24.98 -5.43 -3.88
C THR A 84 25.21 -5.80 -5.34
N VAL A 85 24.51 -5.15 -6.29
CA VAL A 85 24.52 -5.53 -7.72
C VAL A 85 25.27 -4.51 -8.58
N GLY A 86 25.35 -3.25 -8.12
CA GLY A 86 26.12 -2.19 -8.75
C GLY A 86 25.28 -1.14 -9.47
N LYS A 87 25.96 -0.16 -10.07
CA LYS A 87 25.37 1.11 -10.53
C LYS A 87 24.33 0.95 -11.65
N ILE A 88 24.57 0.04 -12.61
CA ILE A 88 23.70 -0.12 -13.78
C ILE A 88 22.34 -0.66 -13.35
N VAL A 89 22.30 -1.73 -12.55
CA VAL A 89 21.04 -2.34 -12.09
C VAL A 89 20.28 -1.38 -11.17
N ALA A 90 20.99 -0.68 -10.27
CA ALA A 90 20.38 0.35 -9.43
C ALA A 90 19.74 1.49 -10.25
N PHE A 91 20.39 1.92 -11.34
CA PHE A 91 19.83 2.91 -12.27
C PHE A 91 18.60 2.37 -13.01
N MET A 92 18.66 1.14 -13.54
CA MET A 92 17.51 0.52 -14.22
C MET A 92 16.29 0.39 -13.30
N PHE A 93 16.52 0.05 -12.03
CA PHE A 93 15.47 0.00 -11.02
C PHE A 93 14.81 1.36 -10.81
N VAL A 94 15.59 2.41 -10.50
CA VAL A 94 15.04 3.75 -10.27
C VAL A 94 14.37 4.30 -11.52
N PHE A 95 14.94 4.05 -12.70
CA PHE A 95 14.34 4.45 -13.96
C PHE A 95 12.97 3.82 -14.16
N SER A 96 12.86 2.50 -13.97
CA SER A 96 11.58 1.78 -14.06
C SER A 96 10.60 2.21 -12.97
N PHE A 97 11.10 2.48 -11.77
CA PHE A 97 10.30 2.94 -10.64
C PHE A 97 9.64 4.29 -10.92
N VAL A 98 10.40 5.25 -11.44
CA VAL A 98 9.93 6.62 -11.73
C VAL A 98 9.05 6.66 -12.98
N ILE A 99 9.41 5.96 -14.06
CA ILE A 99 8.70 6.03 -15.34
C ILE A 99 7.48 5.11 -15.38
N VAL A 100 7.53 3.95 -14.72
CA VAL A 100 6.48 2.92 -14.81
C VAL A 100 5.72 2.80 -13.50
N MET A 101 6.39 2.42 -12.41
CA MET A 101 5.68 2.02 -11.19
C MET A 101 4.91 3.18 -10.55
N ARG A 102 5.52 4.37 -10.43
CA ARG A 102 4.87 5.54 -9.79
C ARG A 102 3.67 6.06 -10.60
N PRO A 103 3.75 6.27 -11.93
CA PRO A 103 2.61 6.71 -12.72
C PRO A 103 1.48 5.68 -12.78
N VAL A 104 1.81 4.38 -12.88
CA VAL A 104 0.80 3.31 -12.90
C VAL A 104 0.04 3.26 -11.58
N SER A 105 0.74 3.34 -10.44
CA SER A 105 0.11 3.38 -9.13
C SER A 105 -0.81 4.60 -8.96
N ALA A 106 -0.33 5.80 -9.34
CA ALA A 106 -1.13 7.03 -9.29
C ALA A 106 -2.38 6.94 -10.18
N THR A 107 -2.25 6.35 -11.37
CA THR A 107 -3.37 6.14 -12.30
C THR A 107 -4.39 5.16 -11.74
N GLY A 108 -3.93 4.04 -11.15
CA GLY A 108 -4.82 3.06 -10.52
C GLY A 108 -5.65 3.66 -9.39
N VAL A 109 -5.01 4.43 -8.50
CA VAL A 109 -5.73 5.15 -7.42
C VAL A 109 -6.71 6.18 -7.99
N ALA A 110 -6.31 6.95 -9.00
CA ALA A 110 -7.18 7.96 -9.60
C ALA A 110 -8.40 7.36 -10.32
N LEU A 111 -8.22 6.24 -11.02
CA LEU A 111 -9.31 5.50 -11.65
C LEU A 111 -10.30 5.02 -10.61
N ALA A 112 -9.83 4.43 -9.51
CA ALA A 112 -10.72 3.97 -8.45
C ALA A 112 -11.46 5.12 -7.77
N CYS A 113 -10.78 6.24 -7.48
CA CYS A 113 -11.45 7.44 -6.99
C CYS A 113 -12.53 7.92 -7.97
N ALA A 114 -12.23 7.91 -9.27
CA ALA A 114 -13.21 8.28 -10.28
C ALA A 114 -14.41 7.33 -10.30
N GLU A 115 -14.23 6.02 -10.17
CA GLU A 115 -15.33 5.04 -10.06
C GLU A 115 -16.27 5.37 -8.89
N TYR A 116 -15.73 5.65 -7.71
CA TYR A 116 -16.56 6.02 -6.55
C TYR A 116 -17.24 7.39 -6.70
N VAL A 117 -16.61 8.35 -7.37
CA VAL A 117 -17.19 9.69 -7.59
C VAL A 117 -18.35 9.62 -8.58
N ILE A 118 -18.23 8.81 -9.63
CA ILE A 118 -19.26 8.73 -10.67
C ILE A 118 -20.39 7.74 -10.33
N ALA A 119 -20.14 6.72 -9.50
CA ALA A 119 -21.11 5.67 -9.19
C ALA A 119 -22.51 6.19 -8.80
N PRO A 120 -22.68 7.25 -7.97
CA PRO A 120 -24.01 7.76 -7.62
C PRO A 120 -24.80 8.36 -8.79
N PHE A 121 -24.12 8.79 -9.86
CA PHE A 121 -24.76 9.38 -11.05
C PHE A 121 -25.15 8.33 -12.10
N TYR A 122 -24.76 7.07 -11.88
CA TYR A 122 -24.88 5.96 -12.81
C TYR A 122 -25.48 4.74 -12.09
N SER A 123 -26.69 4.88 -11.53
CA SER A 123 -27.37 3.83 -10.77
C SER A 123 -27.73 2.60 -11.60
N ASP A 124 -28.21 2.82 -12.82
CA ASP A 124 -28.81 1.78 -13.68
C ASP A 124 -28.04 1.55 -14.98
N CYS A 125 -26.92 2.24 -15.17
CA CYS A 125 -26.14 2.16 -16.40
C CYS A 125 -24.63 2.16 -16.11
N THR A 126 -23.88 1.42 -16.92
CA THR A 126 -22.41 1.41 -16.78
C THR A 126 -21.85 2.74 -17.29
N PRO A 127 -21.03 3.46 -16.49
CA PRO A 127 -20.43 4.70 -16.94
C PRO A 127 -19.53 4.45 -18.16
N SER A 128 -19.57 5.37 -19.12
CA SER A 128 -18.69 5.31 -20.29
C SER A 128 -17.22 5.38 -19.86
N GLN A 129 -16.37 4.52 -20.45
CA GLN A 129 -14.93 4.50 -20.15
C GLN A 129 -14.26 5.85 -20.40
N LEU A 130 -14.79 6.66 -21.33
CA LEU A 130 -14.27 8.00 -21.59
C LEU A 130 -14.49 8.92 -20.37
N VAL A 131 -15.69 8.90 -19.80
CA VAL A 131 -16.05 9.72 -18.62
C VAL A 131 -15.17 9.34 -17.44
N LEU A 132 -15.03 8.03 -17.16
CA LEU A 132 -14.18 7.53 -16.09
C LEU A 132 -12.73 8.02 -16.24
N LYS A 133 -12.15 7.88 -17.44
CA LYS A 133 -10.77 8.32 -17.73
C LYS A 133 -10.61 9.84 -17.64
N CYS A 134 -11.58 10.62 -18.11
CA CYS A 134 -11.56 12.08 -18.00
C CYS A 134 -11.62 12.55 -16.54
N VAL A 135 -12.48 11.95 -15.72
CA VAL A 135 -12.57 12.27 -14.28
C VAL A 135 -11.26 11.89 -13.58
N ALA A 136 -10.70 10.70 -13.82
CA ALA A 136 -9.43 10.29 -13.25
C ALA A 136 -8.28 11.23 -13.66
N ALA A 137 -8.19 11.62 -14.94
CA ALA A 137 -7.21 12.59 -15.41
C ALA A 137 -7.39 13.96 -14.73
N GLY A 138 -8.64 14.41 -14.56
CA GLY A 138 -8.95 15.63 -13.82
C GLY A 138 -8.50 15.59 -12.37
N ILE A 139 -8.72 14.47 -11.67
CA ILE A 139 -8.24 14.25 -10.30
C ILE A 139 -6.71 14.34 -10.23
N ILE A 140 -6.00 13.66 -11.15
CA ILE A 140 -4.53 13.71 -11.20
C ILE A 140 -4.03 15.13 -11.41
N LEU A 141 -4.61 15.87 -12.37
CA LEU A 141 -4.21 17.24 -12.66
C LEU A 141 -4.50 18.17 -11.49
N LEU A 142 -5.67 18.07 -10.87
CA LEU A 142 -6.05 18.87 -9.71
C LEU A 142 -5.10 18.63 -8.53
N LEU A 143 -4.86 17.36 -8.17
CA LEU A 143 -3.96 17.02 -7.07
C LEU A 143 -2.53 17.45 -7.39
N SER A 144 -2.08 17.32 -8.64
CA SER A 144 -0.76 17.79 -9.06
C SER A 144 -0.64 19.30 -8.92
N LEU A 145 -1.65 20.06 -9.35
CA LEU A 145 -1.69 21.52 -9.19
C LEU A 145 -1.66 21.92 -7.71
N ILE A 146 -2.46 21.27 -6.85
CA ILE A 146 -2.44 21.54 -5.41
C ILE A 146 -1.06 21.28 -4.82
N ASN A 147 -0.42 20.16 -5.17
CA ASN A 147 0.93 19.83 -4.72
C ASN A 147 1.97 20.86 -5.19
N CYS A 148 1.85 21.37 -6.42
CA CYS A 148 2.74 22.40 -6.97
C CYS A 148 2.51 23.78 -6.34
N LEU A 149 1.27 24.13 -5.97
CA LEU A 149 0.92 25.45 -5.44
C LEU A 149 1.14 25.57 -3.93
N SER A 150 0.82 24.53 -3.16
CA SER A 150 0.94 24.59 -1.69
C SER A 150 1.07 23.20 -1.07
N VAL A 151 2.28 22.92 -0.58
CA VAL A 151 2.56 21.72 0.23
C VAL A 151 1.68 21.69 1.48
N ARG A 152 1.39 22.84 2.10
CA ARG A 152 0.52 22.89 3.30
C ARG A 152 -0.91 22.42 3.01
N LEU A 153 -1.47 22.81 1.86
CA LEU A 153 -2.80 22.35 1.44
C LEU A 153 -2.78 20.85 1.14
N ALA A 154 -1.76 20.37 0.40
CA ALA A 154 -1.60 18.95 0.10
C ALA A 154 -1.50 18.10 1.38
N THR A 155 -0.67 18.52 2.35
CA THR A 155 -0.57 17.85 3.65
C THR A 155 -1.89 17.87 4.43
N GLY A 156 -2.63 18.99 4.40
CA GLY A 156 -3.96 19.08 5.03
C GLY A 156 -4.96 18.09 4.43
N ILE A 157 -5.05 18.02 3.10
CA ILE A 157 -5.91 17.07 2.38
C ILE A 157 -5.53 15.62 2.74
N GLN A 158 -4.23 15.32 2.81
CA GLN A 158 -3.74 14.00 3.20
C GLN A 158 -4.22 13.62 4.61
N VAL A 159 -4.07 14.51 5.59
CA VAL A 159 -4.51 14.27 6.97
C VAL A 159 -6.01 14.02 7.05
N VAL A 160 -6.82 14.88 6.41
CA VAL A 160 -8.28 14.71 6.38
C VAL A 160 -8.66 13.38 5.73
N THR A 161 -8.04 13.04 4.59
CA THR A 161 -8.29 11.79 3.88
C THR A 161 -7.94 10.57 4.73
N THR A 162 -6.82 10.60 5.44
CA THR A 162 -6.42 9.52 6.35
C THR A 162 -7.43 9.35 7.50
N LEU A 163 -7.91 10.45 8.09
CA LEU A 163 -8.93 10.39 9.14
C LEU A 163 -10.25 9.81 8.61
N VAL A 164 -10.72 10.28 7.45
CA VAL A 164 -11.95 9.75 6.82
C VAL A 164 -11.81 8.26 6.53
N LYS A 165 -10.68 7.82 5.95
CA LYS A 165 -10.42 6.39 5.69
C LYS A 165 -10.48 5.56 6.97
N ALA A 166 -9.86 6.03 8.04
CA ALA A 166 -9.90 5.34 9.33
C ALA A 166 -11.32 5.21 9.88
N VAL A 167 -12.12 6.28 9.82
CA VAL A 167 -13.53 6.26 10.25
C VAL A 167 -14.35 5.29 9.42
N VAL A 168 -14.22 5.33 8.09
CA VAL A 168 -14.94 4.42 7.19
C VAL A 168 -14.60 2.96 7.49
N LEU A 169 -13.32 2.64 7.72
CA LEU A 169 -12.91 1.28 8.08
C LEU A 169 -13.51 0.83 9.42
N VAL A 170 -13.53 1.70 10.43
CA VAL A 170 -14.18 1.39 11.72
C VAL A 170 -15.67 1.10 11.51
N VAL A 171 -16.38 1.90 10.71
CA VAL A 171 -17.80 1.70 10.40
C VAL A 171 -18.02 0.36 9.69
N ILE A 172 -17.19 0.02 8.69
CA ILE A 172 -17.28 -1.25 7.97
C ILE A 172 -17.05 -2.44 8.92
N ILE A 173 -16.03 -2.38 9.78
CA ILE A 173 -15.71 -3.45 10.73
C ILE A 173 -16.86 -3.63 11.73
N VAL A 174 -17.31 -2.55 12.39
CA VAL A 174 -18.38 -2.62 13.38
C VAL A 174 -19.69 -3.08 12.73
N GLY A 175 -20.04 -2.55 11.56
CA GLY A 175 -21.23 -2.96 10.82
C GLY A 175 -21.21 -4.44 10.44
N GLY A 176 -20.07 -4.93 9.94
CA GLY A 176 -19.90 -6.34 9.61
C GLY A 176 -20.01 -7.26 10.83
N VAL A 177 -19.43 -6.87 11.97
CA VAL A 177 -19.54 -7.62 13.23
C VAL A 177 -20.98 -7.66 13.73
N VAL A 178 -21.71 -6.55 13.69
CA VAL A 178 -23.13 -6.50 14.09
C VAL A 178 -23.98 -7.40 13.21
N MET A 179 -23.79 -7.36 11.88
CA MET A 179 -24.51 -8.24 10.94
C MET A 179 -24.24 -9.72 11.22
N LEU A 180 -22.98 -10.08 11.56
CA LEU A 180 -22.62 -11.44 11.92
C LEU A 180 -23.34 -11.91 13.19
N PHE A 181 -23.43 -11.05 14.21
CA PHE A 181 -24.15 -11.37 15.45
C PHE A 181 -25.68 -11.41 15.28
N GLN A 182 -26.23 -10.77 14.26
CA GLN A 182 -27.65 -10.85 13.91
C GLN A 182 -28.02 -12.14 13.16
N GLY A 183 -27.04 -12.97 12.80
CA GLY A 183 -27.25 -14.22 12.08
C GLY A 183 -27.27 -14.06 10.56
N ASN A 184 -26.84 -12.92 10.00
CA ASN A 184 -26.71 -12.72 8.56
C ASN A 184 -25.39 -13.34 8.04
N ASN A 185 -25.22 -14.65 8.25
CA ASN A 185 -24.01 -15.41 7.91
C ASN A 185 -24.17 -16.31 6.68
N GLU A 186 -25.25 -16.16 5.90
CA GLU A 186 -25.54 -16.96 4.70
C GLU A 186 -24.37 -16.99 3.69
N SER A 187 -23.57 -15.92 3.64
CA SER A 187 -22.36 -15.85 2.79
C SER A 187 -21.26 -16.86 3.18
N PHE A 188 -21.39 -17.53 4.32
CA PHE A 188 -20.43 -18.51 4.83
C PHE A 188 -20.92 -19.96 4.80
N ASP A 189 -22.20 -20.21 4.50
CA ASP A 189 -22.77 -21.57 4.54
C ASP A 189 -22.08 -22.49 3.51
N ASP A 190 -21.84 -21.97 2.31
CA ASP A 190 -21.06 -22.62 1.25
C ASP A 190 -19.80 -21.81 0.90
N ALA A 191 -19.03 -21.43 1.93
CA ALA A 191 -17.93 -20.47 1.82
C ALA A 191 -16.87 -20.79 0.74
N PHE A 192 -16.74 -22.04 0.32
CA PHE A 192 -15.75 -22.50 -0.67
C PHE A 192 -16.36 -22.94 -2.00
N GLU A 193 -17.69 -22.86 -2.16
CA GLU A 193 -18.33 -23.19 -3.43
C GLU A 193 -17.88 -22.22 -4.53
N GLY A 194 -17.67 -22.75 -5.75
CA GLY A 194 -17.22 -21.94 -6.89
C GLY A 194 -15.74 -21.50 -6.84
N THR A 195 -14.93 -22.04 -5.92
CA THR A 195 -13.50 -21.72 -5.83
C THR A 195 -12.74 -22.10 -7.11
N LYS A 196 -12.07 -21.12 -7.71
CA LYS A 196 -11.21 -21.29 -8.88
C LYS A 196 -9.76 -21.50 -8.46
N VAL A 197 -9.31 -22.76 -8.47
CA VAL A 197 -7.93 -23.15 -8.10
C VAL A 197 -6.90 -23.01 -9.24
N GLY A 198 -7.23 -22.28 -10.30
CA GLY A 198 -6.31 -22.05 -11.41
C GLY A 198 -5.16 -21.13 -11.02
N VAL A 199 -3.94 -21.41 -11.50
CA VAL A 199 -2.73 -20.59 -11.25
C VAL A 199 -2.97 -19.12 -11.64
N SER A 200 -3.69 -18.87 -12.74
CA SER A 200 -4.04 -17.51 -13.18
C SER A 200 -4.97 -16.81 -12.19
N SER A 201 -6.05 -17.46 -11.77
CA SER A 201 -7.01 -16.94 -10.78
C SER A 201 -6.34 -16.60 -9.45
N ILE A 202 -5.52 -17.53 -8.95
CA ILE A 202 -4.76 -17.34 -7.71
C ILE A 202 -3.75 -16.20 -7.88
N GLY A 203 -3.01 -16.16 -8.98
CA GLY A 203 -2.01 -15.13 -9.24
C GLY A 203 -2.60 -13.72 -9.32
N ILE A 204 -3.74 -13.55 -9.99
CA ILE A 204 -4.45 -12.26 -10.06
C ILE A 204 -4.99 -11.87 -8.68
N ALA A 205 -5.63 -12.81 -7.97
CA ALA A 205 -6.14 -12.55 -6.62
C ALA A 205 -5.00 -12.14 -5.67
N PHE A 206 -3.86 -12.82 -5.73
CA PHE A 206 -2.69 -12.52 -4.90
C PHE A 206 -2.06 -11.17 -5.25
N TYR A 207 -1.98 -10.82 -6.54
CA TYR A 207 -1.51 -9.50 -7.00
C TYR A 207 -2.40 -8.38 -6.45
N GLN A 208 -3.72 -8.54 -6.55
CA GLN A 208 -4.69 -7.57 -6.04
C GLN A 208 -4.67 -7.46 -4.51
N GLY A 209 -4.47 -8.59 -3.81
CA GLY A 209 -4.30 -8.62 -2.36
C GLY A 209 -3.02 -7.90 -1.91
N LEU A 210 -1.88 -8.19 -2.56
CA LEU A 210 -0.61 -7.53 -2.25
C LEU A 210 -0.63 -6.02 -2.49
N TRP A 211 -1.37 -5.55 -3.50
CA TRP A 211 -1.54 -4.11 -3.72
C TRP A 211 -2.20 -3.40 -2.52
N SER A 212 -3.10 -4.09 -1.81
CA SER A 212 -3.68 -3.56 -0.57
C SER A 212 -2.73 -3.54 0.63
N TYR A 213 -1.65 -4.31 0.58
CA TYR A 213 -0.60 -4.31 1.60
C TYR A 213 0.61 -3.47 1.21
N ASP A 214 0.58 -2.72 0.10
CA ASP A 214 1.70 -1.90 -0.35
C ASP A 214 2.13 -0.88 0.72
N GLY A 215 3.45 -0.68 0.87
CA GLY A 215 4.03 0.23 1.87
C GLY A 215 4.76 -0.44 3.04
N TRP A 216 4.86 -1.77 3.07
CA TRP A 216 5.63 -2.52 4.08
C TRP A 216 7.15 -2.20 4.05
N ASN A 217 7.66 -1.74 2.91
CA ASN A 217 9.06 -1.35 2.70
C ASN A 217 9.38 0.10 3.14
N THR A 218 8.38 0.94 3.44
CA THR A 218 8.55 2.40 3.58
C THR A 218 9.56 2.81 4.66
N MET A 219 9.70 2.06 5.75
CA MET A 219 10.66 2.40 6.81
C MET A 219 12.12 2.42 6.35
N ASN A 220 12.44 1.64 5.33
CA ASN A 220 13.80 1.55 4.79
C ASN A 220 14.26 2.85 4.13
N TYR A 221 13.31 3.70 3.74
CA TYR A 221 13.57 5.03 3.23
C TYR A 221 13.87 6.05 4.33
N LEU A 222 13.47 5.77 5.58
CA LEU A 222 13.58 6.67 6.74
C LEU A 222 14.47 6.08 7.85
N THR A 223 15.33 5.12 7.52
CA THR A 223 16.22 4.44 8.48
C THR A 223 17.14 5.41 9.22
N GLU A 224 17.59 6.48 8.56
CA GLU A 224 18.45 7.50 9.17
C GLU A 224 17.71 8.42 10.16
N GLU A 225 16.39 8.50 10.10
CA GLU A 225 15.53 9.30 10.99
C GLU A 225 15.02 8.52 12.21
N LEU A 226 15.18 7.20 12.20
CA LEU A 226 14.74 6.32 13.27
C LEU A 226 15.65 6.42 14.51
N LYS A 227 15.05 6.53 15.69
CA LYS A 227 15.76 6.39 16.98
C LYS A 227 16.03 4.91 17.24
N ARG A 228 17.31 4.54 17.33
CA ARG A 228 17.78 3.15 17.60
C ARG A 228 17.19 2.14 16.60
N PRO A 229 17.56 2.21 15.31
CA PRO A 229 17.14 1.21 14.32
C PRO A 229 17.70 -0.19 14.60
N GLU A 230 18.72 -0.27 15.46
CA GLU A 230 19.38 -1.50 15.85
C GLU A 230 18.54 -2.26 16.89
N VAL A 231 18.18 -3.51 16.59
CA VAL A 231 17.88 -4.48 17.65
C VAL A 231 19.22 -4.83 18.29
N ARG A 232 19.47 -4.28 19.48
CA ARG A 232 20.61 -4.60 20.34
C ARG A 232 20.94 -6.10 20.26
N ASN A 233 22.03 -6.46 19.58
CA ASN A 233 22.82 -7.66 19.87
C ASN A 233 24.24 -7.58 19.28
N TYR A 234 25.21 -7.41 20.20
CA TYR A 234 26.57 -7.95 20.19
C TYR A 234 27.24 -8.23 18.82
N ILE A 235 27.70 -7.19 18.13
CA ILE A 235 28.99 -7.28 17.45
C ILE A 235 29.89 -6.23 18.09
N HIS A 236 30.45 -6.63 19.23
CA HIS A 236 31.67 -6.02 19.72
C HIS A 236 32.69 -6.07 18.58
N ARG A 237 33.21 -4.89 18.25
CA ARG A 237 34.63 -4.65 17.99
C ARG A 237 35.47 -5.93 17.91
N CYS A 238 35.81 -6.35 16.70
CA CYS A 238 37.11 -6.96 16.47
C CYS A 238 37.85 -6.07 15.49
N HIS A 239 38.82 -5.34 16.08
CA HIS A 239 39.98 -4.63 15.52
C HIS A 239 39.86 -3.94 14.16
#